data_AF-A0A1F9AJK9-F1
#
_entry.id   AF-A0A1F9AJK9-F1
#
_cell.length_a   1.000
_cell.length_b   1.000
_cell.length_c   1.000
_cell.angle_alpha   90.00
_cell.angle_beta   90.00
_cell.angle_gamma   90.00
#
_symmetry.space_group_name_H-M   'P 1'
#
loop_
_entity.id
_entity.type
_entity.pdbx_description
1 polymer ?
#
loop_
_entity_poly.entity_id
_entity_poly.type
_entity_poly.pdbx_seq_one_letter_code
_entity_poly.pdbx_strand_id
1 'polypeptide(L)'
;MSLRSVREGTLELKVGESLIRLRYRRPTVEEMLATLAMKVPGPDSQNPALDLLRGNLELGFACLAGIPSGELVVDDGHGPQPIGSDPGSPDFSEDWKELVRQCFPLLLIALGQHLSTLPALSEERKKK
;
A
#
# COMPACT_ATOMS: atom_id res chain seq x y z
N MET A 1 -5.58 -1.10 -13.05
CA MET A 1 -4.78 -0.36 -12.05
C MET A 1 -3.31 -0.59 -12.39
N SER A 2 -2.50 0.45 -12.47
CA SER A 2 -1.05 0.32 -12.72
C SER A 2 -0.25 1.06 -11.65
N LEU A 3 0.94 0.54 -11.36
CA LEU A 3 1.82 0.99 -10.30
C LEU A 3 3.14 1.45 -10.92
N ARG A 4 3.59 2.64 -10.54
CA ARG A 4 4.91 3.15 -10.95
C ARG A 4 5.61 3.76 -9.74
N SER A 5 6.83 3.29 -9.45
CA SER A 5 7.72 4.05 -8.57
C SER A 5 8.26 5.24 -9.35
N VAL A 6 7.99 6.44 -8.85
CA VAL A 6 8.46 7.69 -9.49
C VAL A 6 9.74 8.18 -8.85
N ARG A 7 9.89 7.94 -7.54
CA ARG A 7 11.06 8.24 -6.71
C ARG A 7 11.14 7.18 -5.61
N GLU A 8 12.31 7.01 -5.02
CA GLU A 8 12.46 6.14 -3.86
C GLU A 8 11.48 6.57 -2.75
N GLY A 9 10.74 5.60 -2.21
CA GLY A 9 9.72 5.85 -1.18
C GLY A 9 8.46 6.57 -1.65
N THR A 10 8.23 6.74 -2.96
CA THR A 10 6.96 7.27 -3.50
C THR A 10 6.39 6.34 -4.57
N LEU A 11 5.12 5.97 -4.39
CA LEU A 11 4.36 5.12 -5.31
C LEU A 11 3.26 5.94 -5.98
N GLU A 12 3.21 5.89 -7.31
CA GLU A 12 2.07 6.39 -8.08
C GLU A 12 1.18 5.22 -8.50
N LEU A 13 -0.10 5.32 -8.14
CA LEU A 13 -1.14 4.38 -8.48
C LEU A 13 -2.10 5.03 -9.48
N LYS A 14 -2.18 4.49 -10.69
CA LYS A 14 -3.20 4.90 -11.66
C LYS A 14 -4.48 4.07 -11.48
N VAL A 15 -5.58 4.74 -11.15
CA VAL A 15 -6.92 4.16 -10.98
C VAL A 15 -7.89 4.89 -11.92
N GLY A 16 -8.25 4.23 -13.03
CA GLY A 16 -8.97 4.93 -14.10
C GLY A 16 -8.11 6.06 -14.67
N GLU A 17 -8.63 7.29 -14.68
CA GLU A 17 -7.87 8.49 -15.05
C GLU A 17 -7.21 9.21 -13.86
N SER A 18 -7.51 8.77 -12.64
CA SER A 18 -6.92 9.34 -11.42
C SER A 18 -5.52 8.77 -11.17
N LEU A 19 -4.64 9.64 -10.68
CA LEU A 19 -3.28 9.29 -10.28
C LEU A 19 -3.12 9.62 -8.80
N ILE A 20 -2.88 8.61 -7.98
CA ILE A 20 -2.76 8.72 -6.53
C ILE A 20 -1.30 8.55 -6.14
N ARG A 21 -0.77 9.45 -5.33
CA ARG A 21 0.58 9.37 -4.77
C ARG A 21 0.56 8.95 -3.31
N LEU A 22 1.44 8.02 -2.98
CA LEU A 22 1.64 7.54 -1.62
C LEU A 22 3.13 7.60 -1.27
N ARG A 23 3.43 7.98 -0.04
CA ARG A 23 4.76 7.81 0.54
C ARG A 23 4.81 6.49 1.29
N TYR A 24 5.86 5.72 1.04
CA TYR A 24 6.08 4.43 1.68
C TYR A 24 7.54 4.30 2.13
N ARG A 25 7.78 3.43 3.10
CA ARG A 25 9.12 2.96 3.46
C ARG A 25 9.32 1.53 2.99
N ARG A 26 10.58 1.10 2.86
CA ARG A 26 10.87 -0.31 2.67
C ARG A 26 10.47 -1.10 3.92
N PRO A 27 9.91 -2.31 3.76
CA PRO A 27 9.71 -3.21 4.89
C PRO A 27 11.06 -3.66 5.46
N THR A 28 11.09 -3.98 6.76
CA THR A 28 12.20 -4.72 7.32
C THR A 28 12.15 -6.19 6.90
N VAL A 29 13.24 -6.92 7.12
CA VAL A 29 13.28 -8.36 6.83
C VAL A 29 12.25 -9.10 7.67
N GLU A 30 12.09 -8.72 8.94
CA GLU A 30 11.14 -9.31 9.88
C GLU A 30 9.69 -9.09 9.41
N GLU A 31 9.34 -7.89 8.96
CA GLU A 31 8.01 -7.58 8.41
C GLU A 31 7.72 -8.35 7.12
N MET A 32 8.72 -8.49 6.25
CA MET A 32 8.63 -9.32 5.06
C MET A 32 8.38 -10.79 5.40
N LEU A 33 9.15 -11.36 6.34
CA LEU A 33 9.02 -12.76 6.73
C LEU A 33 7.67 -13.02 7.41
N ALA A 34 7.25 -12.14 8.32
CA ALA A 34 5.95 -12.25 9.00
C ALA A 34 4.79 -12.24 8.00
N THR A 35 4.80 -11.30 7.05
CA THR A 35 3.73 -11.19 6.05
C THR A 35 3.82 -12.27 4.96
N LEU A 36 5.00 -12.80 4.67
CA LEU A 36 5.17 -13.95 3.77
C LEU A 36 4.59 -15.22 4.40
N ALA A 37 4.82 -15.45 5.70
CA ALA A 37 4.23 -16.58 6.42
C ALA A 37 2.70 -16.57 6.37
N MET A 38 2.07 -15.39 6.34
CA MET A 38 0.63 -15.26 6.15
C MET A 38 0.16 -15.60 4.73
N LYS A 39 1.01 -15.37 3.71
CA LYS A 39 0.67 -15.58 2.29
C LYS A 39 0.86 -17.02 1.83
N VAL A 40 1.67 -17.79 2.54
CA VAL A 40 1.93 -19.21 2.23
C VAL A 40 0.79 -20.03 2.84
N PRO A 41 -0.09 -20.65 2.02
CA PRO A 41 -1.20 -21.41 2.54
C PRO A 41 -0.68 -22.62 3.32
N GLY A 42 -1.08 -22.72 4.59
CA GLY A 42 -0.88 -23.91 5.41
C GLY A 42 -1.82 -25.05 5.01
N PRO A 43 -1.59 -26.26 5.52
CA PRO A 43 -2.46 -27.42 5.27
C PRO A 43 -3.92 -27.19 5.68
N ASP A 44 -4.17 -26.26 6.61
CA ASP A 44 -5.51 -25.90 7.11
C ASP A 44 -6.10 -24.63 6.45
N SER A 45 -5.46 -24.06 5.43
CA SER A 45 -5.96 -22.84 4.78
C SER A 45 -7.24 -23.14 4.01
N GLN A 46 -8.35 -22.58 4.49
CA GLN A 46 -9.65 -22.69 3.82
C GLN A 46 -9.81 -21.72 2.66
N ASN A 47 -9.05 -20.63 2.63
CA ASN A 47 -9.10 -19.63 1.55
C ASN A 47 -7.73 -18.98 1.30
N PRO A 48 -6.85 -19.65 0.54
CA PRO A 48 -5.51 -19.16 0.21
C PRO A 48 -5.48 -17.76 -0.43
N ALA A 49 -6.51 -17.43 -1.22
CA ALA A 49 -6.60 -16.11 -1.85
C ALA A 49 -6.83 -15.01 -0.81
N LEU A 50 -7.67 -15.26 0.18
CA LEU A 50 -7.92 -14.32 1.27
C LEU A 50 -6.67 -14.13 2.16
N ASP A 51 -5.95 -15.21 2.43
CA ASP A 51 -4.70 -15.18 3.21
C ASP A 51 -3.63 -14.34 2.49
N LEU A 52 -3.51 -14.50 1.17
CA LEU A 52 -2.62 -13.68 0.35
C LEU A 52 -2.99 -12.19 0.39
N LEU A 53 -4.28 -11.87 0.23
CA LEU A 53 -4.77 -10.49 0.28
C LEU A 53 -4.54 -9.88 1.66
N ARG A 54 -4.78 -10.63 2.74
CA ARG A 54 -4.52 -10.19 4.11
C ARG A 54 -3.04 -9.91 4.34
N GLY A 55 -2.15 -10.81 3.91
CA GLY A 55 -0.71 -10.59 4.03
C GLY A 55 -0.23 -9.36 3.23
N ASN A 56 -0.82 -9.07 2.08
CA ASN A 56 -0.53 -7.83 1.34
C ASN A 56 -1.08 -6.59 2.05
N LEU A 57 -2.30 -6.66 2.58
CA LEU A 57 -2.90 -5.55 3.33
C LEU A 57 -2.04 -5.17 4.55
N GLU A 58 -1.62 -6.15 5.34
CA GLU A 58 -0.79 -5.92 6.53
C GLU A 58 0.58 -5.33 6.17
N LEU A 59 1.23 -5.83 5.11
CA LEU A 59 2.51 -5.29 4.65
C LEU A 59 2.37 -3.84 4.15
N GLY A 60 1.34 -3.57 3.34
CA GLY A 60 1.04 -2.24 2.84
C GLY A 60 0.73 -1.26 3.97
N PHE A 61 -0.06 -1.69 4.94
CA PHE A 61 -0.35 -0.90 6.14
C PHE A 61 0.93 -0.59 6.92
N ALA A 62 1.74 -1.59 7.26
CA ALA A 62 2.98 -1.39 8.02
C ALA A 62 3.92 -0.38 7.34
N CYS A 63 4.02 -0.44 6.01
CA CYS A 63 4.96 0.35 5.22
C CYS A 63 4.43 1.69 4.71
N LEU A 64 3.14 1.96 4.82
CA LEU A 64 2.57 3.27 4.47
C LEU A 64 3.14 4.33 5.43
N ALA A 65 3.84 5.31 4.84
CA ALA A 65 4.56 6.35 5.57
C ALA A 65 3.90 7.73 5.45
N GLY A 66 3.04 7.94 4.46
CA GLY A 66 2.25 9.15 4.37
C GLY A 66 1.43 9.28 3.10
N ILE A 67 0.49 10.21 3.16
CA ILE A 67 -0.38 10.64 2.08
C ILE A 67 -0.24 12.16 1.95
N PRO A 68 0.17 12.66 0.77
CA PRO A 68 0.11 14.08 0.46
C PRO A 68 -1.34 14.59 0.50
N SER A 69 -1.52 15.81 0.99
CA SER A 69 -2.83 16.47 1.07
C SER A 69 -3.53 16.50 -0.30
N GLY A 70 -4.83 16.19 -0.30
CA GLY A 70 -5.67 16.15 -1.51
C GLY A 70 -5.56 14.89 -2.38
N GLU A 71 -4.65 13.95 -2.08
CA GLU A 71 -4.50 12.71 -2.87
C GLU A 71 -5.61 11.69 -2.59
N LEU A 72 -6.10 11.63 -1.34
CA LEU A 72 -7.23 10.79 -0.94
C LEU A 72 -8.31 11.65 -0.30
N VAL A 73 -9.57 11.34 -0.61
CA VAL A 73 -10.76 12.02 -0.09
C VAL A 73 -11.76 10.96 0.33
N VAL A 74 -12.24 11.05 1.56
CA VAL A 74 -13.32 10.22 2.10
C VAL A 74 -14.62 11.01 2.16
N ASP A 75 -15.73 10.33 1.92
CA ASP A 75 -17.06 10.88 2.18
C ASP A 75 -17.65 10.10 3.36
N ASP A 76 -17.76 10.76 4.51
CA ASP A 76 -18.28 10.21 5.76
C ASP A 76 -19.75 10.61 6.00
N GLY A 77 -20.43 11.15 4.98
CA GLY A 77 -21.80 11.67 5.09
C GLY A 77 -21.88 13.13 5.53
N HIS A 78 -20.76 13.76 5.90
CA HIS A 78 -20.66 15.21 6.11
C HIS A 78 -20.02 15.95 4.93
N GLY A 79 -19.79 15.24 3.82
CA GLY A 79 -19.18 15.75 2.60
C GLY A 79 -17.74 15.27 2.42
N PRO A 80 -17.14 15.52 1.25
CA PRO A 80 -15.79 15.07 0.93
C PRO A 80 -14.74 15.75 1.82
N GLN A 81 -14.02 14.94 2.61
CA GLN A 81 -12.91 15.36 3.46
C GLN A 81 -11.59 14.74 2.97
N PRO A 82 -10.55 15.54 2.71
CA PRO A 82 -9.23 15.01 2.36
C PRO A 82 -8.58 14.30 3.55
N ILE A 83 -7.80 13.24 3.27
CA ILE A 83 -6.95 12.59 4.26
C ILE A 83 -5.51 13.08 4.06
N GLY A 84 -4.98 13.79 5.06
CA GLY A 84 -3.59 14.22 5.14
C GLY A 84 -2.83 13.54 6.27
N SER A 85 -1.56 13.21 6.02
CA SER A 85 -0.65 12.61 7.03
C SER A 85 0.33 13.62 7.64
N ASP A 86 0.37 14.86 7.16
CA ASP A 86 1.29 15.90 7.60
C ASP A 86 0.67 16.73 8.74
N PRO A 87 1.23 16.73 9.96
CA PRO A 87 0.71 17.51 11.09
C PRO A 87 0.62 19.03 10.85
N GLY A 88 1.36 19.56 9.87
CA GLY A 88 1.29 20.97 9.49
C GLY A 88 0.17 21.29 8.49
N SER A 89 -0.54 20.28 7.98
CA SER A 89 -1.59 20.43 6.97
C SER A 89 -2.97 20.64 7.62
N PRO A 90 -3.85 21.48 7.05
CA PRO A 90 -5.24 21.58 7.50
C PRO A 90 -6.01 20.25 7.33
N ASP A 91 -5.55 19.40 6.41
CA ASP A 91 -6.13 18.09 6.13
C ASP A 91 -5.61 16.97 7.05
N PHE A 92 -4.80 17.31 8.08
CA PHE A 92 -4.23 16.32 8.98
C PHE A 92 -5.29 15.59 9.80
N SER A 93 -5.19 14.27 9.84
CA SER A 93 -5.93 13.43 10.77
C SER A 93 -4.95 12.58 11.57
N GLU A 94 -5.08 12.52 12.90
CA GLU A 94 -4.23 11.63 13.72
C GLU A 94 -4.41 10.16 13.34
N ASP A 95 -5.65 9.77 13.01
CA ASP A 95 -6.03 8.41 12.63
C ASP A 95 -5.96 8.15 11.11
N TRP A 96 -5.28 9.03 10.36
CA TRP A 96 -5.20 8.97 8.89
C TRP A 96 -4.90 7.56 8.36
N LYS A 97 -4.01 6.84 9.04
CA LYS A 97 -3.55 5.53 8.61
C LYS A 97 -4.64 4.46 8.74
N GLU A 98 -5.43 4.55 9.81
CA GLU A 98 -6.58 3.67 10.03
C GLU A 98 -7.75 4.02 9.10
N LEU A 99 -7.99 5.32 8.85
CA LEU A 99 -8.95 5.76 7.84
C LEU A 99 -8.61 5.18 6.46
N VAL A 100 -7.33 5.14 6.09
CA VAL A 100 -6.89 4.53 4.83
C VAL A 100 -7.14 3.03 4.80
N ARG A 101 -6.93 2.34 5.92
CA ARG A 101 -7.21 0.91 6.04
C ARG A 101 -8.68 0.59 5.82
N GLN A 102 -9.57 1.42 6.36
CA GLN A 102 -11.02 1.22 6.30
C GLN A 102 -11.61 1.64 4.95
N CYS A 103 -11.22 2.81 4.44
CA CYS A 103 -11.80 3.39 3.23
C CYS A 103 -11.09 2.96 1.95
N PHE A 104 -9.79 2.63 2.01
CA PHE A 104 -8.97 2.29 0.85
C PHE A 104 -8.15 0.98 1.03
N PRO A 105 -8.76 -0.14 1.47
CA PRO A 105 -8.02 -1.38 1.70
C PRO A 105 -7.31 -1.94 0.45
N LEU A 106 -7.89 -1.73 -0.74
CA LEU A 106 -7.29 -2.17 -2.00
C LEU A 106 -5.99 -1.42 -2.32
N LEU A 107 -5.87 -0.17 -1.88
CA LEU A 107 -4.66 0.63 -2.03
C LEU A 107 -3.51 0.05 -1.19
N LEU A 108 -3.82 -0.38 0.04
CA LEU A 108 -2.85 -1.07 0.90
C LEU A 108 -2.45 -2.43 0.34
N ILE A 109 -3.40 -3.21 -0.18
CA ILE A 109 -3.11 -4.49 -0.83
C ILE A 109 -2.17 -4.28 -2.03
N ALA A 110 -2.44 -3.29 -2.88
CA ALA A 110 -1.60 -2.97 -4.02
C ALA A 110 -0.18 -2.54 -3.59
N LEU A 111 -0.07 -1.72 -2.55
CA LEU A 111 1.21 -1.34 -1.96
C LEU A 111 1.96 -2.56 -1.41
N GLY A 112 1.31 -3.42 -0.63
CA GLY A 112 1.93 -4.62 -0.09
C GLY A 112 2.37 -5.61 -1.17
N GLN A 113 1.59 -5.74 -2.24
CA GLN A 113 2.00 -6.53 -3.41
C GLN A 113 3.26 -5.93 -4.05
N HIS A 114 3.29 -4.60 -4.26
CA HIS A 114 4.47 -3.90 -4.80
C HIS A 114 5.73 -4.08 -3.93
N LEU A 115 5.56 -4.07 -2.61
CA LEU A 115 6.68 -4.21 -1.68
C LEU A 115 7.16 -5.66 -1.52
N SER A 116 6.28 -6.63 -1.74
CA SER A 116 6.60 -8.05 -1.66
C SER A 116 7.05 -8.67 -2.98
N THR A 117 6.86 -7.98 -4.10
CA THR A 117 7.61 -8.31 -5.31
C THR A 117 9.08 -8.01 -5.04
N LEU A 118 9.86 -9.08 -4.83
CA LEU A 118 11.31 -9.05 -5.01
C LEU A 118 11.59 -8.26 -6.29
N PRO A 119 12.59 -7.36 -6.32
CA PRO A 119 13.05 -6.86 -7.60
C PRO A 119 13.29 -8.11 -8.43
N ALA A 120 12.51 -8.29 -9.49
CA ALA A 120 12.78 -9.35 -10.43
C ALA A 120 14.27 -9.21 -10.75
N LEU A 121 14.96 -10.32 -10.97
CA LEU A 121 16.27 -10.37 -11.62
C LEU A 121 16.13 -9.75 -13.03
N SER A 122 15.83 -8.45 -13.10
CA SER A 122 15.25 -7.76 -14.26
C SER A 122 16.31 -7.01 -15.05
N GLU A 123 17.59 -7.34 -14.85
CA GLU A 123 18.71 -6.65 -15.50
C GLU A 123 19.83 -7.59 -15.99
N GLU A 124 19.69 -8.92 -16.07
CA GLU A 124 20.76 -9.77 -16.67
C GLU A 124 20.31 -10.88 -17.64
N ARG A 125 19.24 -10.66 -18.41
CA ARG A 125 19.08 -11.33 -19.72
C ARG A 125 18.73 -10.35 -20.84
N LYS A 126 19.48 -9.25 -20.90
CA LYS A 126 19.67 -8.47 -22.13
C LYS A 126 21.17 -8.33 -22.39
N LYS A 127 21.81 -9.44 -22.74
CA LYS A 127 23.04 -9.54 -23.55
C LYS A 127 23.48 -11.00 -23.60
N LYS A 128 23.04 -11.71 -24.63
CA LYS A 128 23.84 -12.67 -25.39
C LYS A 128 23.18 -12.87 -26.74
#